data_AF-A0A0M2LPX0-F1
#
_entry.id   AF-A0A0M2LPX0-F1
#
_cell.length_a   1.000
_cell.length_b   1.000
_cell.length_c   1.000
_cell.angle_alpha   90.00
_cell.angle_beta   90.00
_cell.angle_gamma   90.00
#
_symmetry.space_group_name_H-M   'P 1'
#
loop_
_entity.id
_entity.type
_entity.pdbx_description
1 polymer ?
#
loop_
_entity_poly.entity_id
_entity_poly.type
_entity_poly.pdbx_seq_one_letter_code
_entity_poly.pdbx_strand_id
1 'polypeptide(L)'
;MTLYPYLIMSPQQAARFREATATDQHQLDPREIVAGKHAGKYVLPRRVMDDPNHAERKDALLMLTEVALDEAEAWPAPPEE
;
A
#
# COMPACT_ATOMS: atom_id res chain seq x y z
N MET A 1 19.67 -4.69 2.51
CA MET A 1 18.21 -4.91 2.44
C MET A 1 17.57 -4.03 3.49
N THR A 2 16.86 -3.00 3.04
CA THR A 2 16.16 -2.07 3.94
C THR A 2 14.70 -2.43 3.87
N LEU A 3 14.15 -2.90 4.98
CA LEU A 3 12.74 -3.26 5.07
C LEU A 3 11.94 -2.07 5.58
N TYR A 4 10.89 -1.72 4.85
CA TYR A 4 9.99 -0.63 5.21
C TYR A 4 8.62 -1.16 5.62
N PRO A 5 7.95 -0.52 6.59
CA PRO A 5 6.63 -0.94 7.03
C PRO A 5 5.55 -0.50 6.03
N TYR A 6 4.83 -1.49 5.50
CA TYR A 6 3.71 -1.30 4.60
C TYR A 6 2.46 -2.03 5.12
N LEU A 7 1.30 -1.47 4.83
CA LEU A 7 0.02 -2.14 5.01
C LEU A 7 -0.31 -2.91 3.75
N ILE A 8 -0.35 -4.24 3.84
CA ILE A 8 -0.68 -5.10 2.70
C ILE A 8 -2.17 -5.39 2.65
N MET A 9 -2.69 -5.42 1.43
CA MET A 9 -4.09 -5.65 1.16
C MET A 9 -4.29 -6.43 -0.14
N SER A 10 -5.49 -7.00 -0.26
CA SER A 10 -5.91 -7.72 -1.46
C SER A 10 -6.33 -6.74 -2.57
N PRO A 11 -6.33 -7.16 -3.85
CA PRO A 11 -6.79 -6.33 -4.96
C PRO A 11 -8.19 -5.74 -4.75
N GLN A 12 -9.11 -6.51 -4.15
CA GLN A 12 -10.46 -6.04 -3.83
C GLN A 12 -10.48 -4.93 -2.77
N GLN A 13 -9.61 -5.01 -1.77
CA GLN A 13 -9.47 -3.95 -0.74
C GLN A 13 -8.85 -2.70 -1.36
N ALA A 14 -7.85 -2.86 -2.24
CA ALA A 14 -7.22 -1.75 -2.93
C ALA A 14 -8.21 -0.99 -3.84
N ALA A 15 -9.03 -1.72 -4.60
CA ALA A 15 -10.10 -1.14 -5.40
C ALA A 15 -11.08 -0.34 -4.53
N ARG A 16 -11.50 -0.90 -3.40
CA ARG A 16 -12.38 -0.19 -2.45
C ARG A 16 -11.76 1.09 -1.91
N PHE A 17 -10.47 1.10 -1.56
CA PHE A 17 -9.81 2.33 -1.12
C PHE A 17 -9.74 3.37 -2.23
N ARG A 18 -9.42 2.96 -3.47
CA ARG A 18 -9.42 3.86 -4.62
C ARG A 18 -10.79 4.47 -4.86
N GLU A 19 -11.85 3.66 -4.84
CA GLU A 19 -13.22 4.13 -5.03
C GLU A 19 -13.68 5.04 -3.88
N ALA A 20 -13.43 4.64 -2.63
CA ALA A 20 -13.81 5.40 -1.44
C ALA A 20 -13.04 6.73 -1.28
N THR A 21 -11.94 6.89 -2.01
CA THR A 21 -11.11 8.11 -1.99
C THR A 21 -11.01 8.78 -3.35
N ALA A 22 -11.77 8.33 -4.36
CA ALA A 22 -11.68 8.83 -5.73
C ALA A 22 -12.05 10.31 -5.86
N THR A 23 -12.95 10.80 -5.01
CA THR A 23 -13.37 12.21 -4.95
C THR A 23 -12.62 13.01 -3.89
N ASP A 24 -11.69 12.38 -3.17
CA ASP A 24 -10.93 12.98 -2.09
C ASP A 24 -9.66 13.63 -2.66
N GLN A 25 -9.29 14.81 -2.16
CA GLN A 25 -8.02 15.44 -2.54
C GLN A 25 -6.83 14.59 -2.06
N HIS A 26 -7.04 13.78 -1.02
CA HIS A 26 -6.07 12.83 -0.49
C HIS A 26 -6.48 11.40 -0.90
N GLN A 27 -6.50 11.15 -2.20
CA GLN A 27 -6.78 9.81 -2.72
C GLN A 27 -5.75 8.81 -2.19
N LEU A 28 -6.24 7.70 -1.63
CA LEU A 28 -5.40 6.56 -1.32
C LEU A 28 -5.21 5.76 -2.60
N ASP A 29 -3.98 5.75 -3.12
CA ASP A 29 -3.59 4.91 -4.24
C ASP A 29 -2.65 3.79 -3.77
N PRO A 30 -3.19 2.60 -3.45
CA PRO A 30 -2.38 1.45 -3.11
C PRO A 30 -1.50 1.06 -4.29
N ARG A 31 -0.21 0.88 -4.02
CA ARG A 31 0.77 0.46 -5.02
C ARG A 31 0.78 -1.06 -5.12
N GLU A 32 0.70 -1.58 -6.33
CA GLU A 32 0.81 -3.03 -6.58
C GLU A 32 2.24 -3.50 -6.38
N ILE A 33 2.44 -4.62 -5.70
CA ILE A 33 3.75 -5.29 -5.59
C ILE A 33 3.95 -6.15 -6.82
N VAL A 34 5.02 -5.89 -7.58
CA VAL A 34 5.27 -6.59 -8.86
C VAL A 34 6.09 -7.87 -8.70
N ALA A 35 6.90 -7.98 -7.65
CA ALA A 35 7.79 -9.11 -7.43
C ALA A 35 7.95 -9.47 -5.94
N GLY A 36 8.62 -10.60 -5.67
CA GLY A 36 8.87 -11.10 -4.32
C GLY A 36 7.73 -11.92 -3.72
N LYS A 37 7.80 -12.16 -2.40
CA LYS A 37 6.85 -13.02 -1.65
C LYS A 37 5.40 -12.55 -1.73
N HIS A 38 5.19 -11.27 -1.99
CA HIS A 38 3.90 -10.61 -1.93
C HIS A 38 3.41 -10.10 -3.30
N ALA A 39 4.03 -10.55 -4.39
CA ALA A 39 3.65 -10.20 -5.75
C ALA A 39 2.13 -10.38 -6.00
N GLY A 40 1.53 -9.43 -6.71
CA GLY A 40 0.09 -9.40 -7.02
C GLY A 40 -0.81 -8.90 -5.88
N LYS A 41 -0.24 -8.54 -4.73
CA LYS A 41 -0.94 -7.80 -3.66
C LYS A 41 -0.66 -6.31 -3.79
N TYR A 42 -1.41 -5.53 -3.01
CA TYR A 42 -1.28 -4.07 -2.98
C TYR A 42 -0.82 -3.62 -1.61
N VAL A 43 -0.13 -2.48 -1.56
CA VAL A 43 0.37 -1.89 -0.32
C VAL A 43 0.14 -0.40 -0.23
N LEU A 44 -0.04 0.08 1.00
CA LEU A 44 0.04 1.49 1.36
C LEU A 44 1.17 1.70 2.38
N PRO A 45 1.91 2.82 2.32
CA PRO A 45 2.96 3.10 3.29
C PRO A 45 2.34 3.32 4.67
N ARG A 46 2.91 2.76 5.74
CA ARG A 46 2.31 2.84 7.09
C ARG A 46 1.99 4.26 7.56
N ARG A 47 2.74 5.26 7.11
CA ARG A 47 2.52 6.69 7.41
C ARG A 47 1.09 7.18 7.14
N VAL A 48 0.33 6.52 6.24
CA VAL A 48 -1.09 6.87 5.99
C VAL A 48 -1.98 6.68 7.21
N MET A 49 -1.58 5.84 8.19
CA MET A 49 -2.31 5.66 9.44
C MET A 49 -2.21 6.86 10.38
N ASP A 50 -1.11 7.60 10.29
CA ASP A 50 -0.84 8.77 11.11
C ASP A 50 -1.28 10.06 10.41
N ASP A 51 -1.65 9.98 9.13
CA ASP A 51 -2.12 11.12 8.34
C ASP A 51 -3.54 11.56 8.78
N PRO A 52 -3.75 12.82 9.19
CA PRO A 52 -5.05 13.32 9.59
C PRO A 52 -6.09 13.31 8.45
N ASN A 53 -5.66 13.37 7.18
CA ASN A 53 -6.56 13.34 6.02
C ASN A 53 -7.21 11.96 5.81
N HIS A 54 -6.68 10.93 6.45
CA HIS A 54 -7.23 9.57 6.41
C HIS A 54 -7.84 9.15 7.76
N ALA A 55 -8.11 10.11 8.66
CA ALA A 55 -8.67 9.83 9.98
C ALA A 55 -9.96 8.99 9.92
N GLU A 56 -10.86 9.29 9.00
CA GLU A 56 -12.13 8.55 8.81
C GLU A 56 -11.93 7.13 8.29
N ARG A 57 -10.74 6.82 7.77
CA ARG A 57 -10.38 5.53 7.17
C ARG A 57 -9.47 4.72 8.10
N LYS A 58 -9.13 5.24 9.29
CA LYS A 58 -8.24 4.58 10.25
C LYS A 58 -8.70 3.20 10.63
N ASP A 59 -9.99 2.98 10.88
CA ASP A 59 -10.51 1.65 11.19
C ASP A 59 -10.24 0.64 10.06
N ALA A 60 -10.48 1.05 8.81
CA ALA A 60 -10.20 0.20 7.65
C ALA A 60 -8.70 -0.07 7.48
N LEU A 61 -7.85 0.93 7.76
CA LEU A 61 -6.39 0.79 7.74
C LEU A 61 -5.88 -0.12 8.87
N LEU A 62 -6.47 -0.05 10.07
CA LEU A 62 -6.14 -0.90 11.23
C LEU A 62 -6.49 -2.37 11.00
N MET A 63 -7.46 -2.66 10.12
CA MET A 63 -7.79 -4.03 9.71
C MET A 63 -6.77 -4.62 8.73
N LEU A 64 -5.86 -3.83 8.17
CA LEU A 64 -4.83 -4.31 7.25
C LEU A 64 -3.68 -4.95 8.01
N THR A 65 -3.05 -5.93 7.37
CA THR A 65 -1.84 -6.55 7.92
C THR A 65 -0.64 -5.66 7.63
N GLU A 66 0.12 -5.32 8.66
CA GLU A 66 1.43 -4.69 8.47
C GLU A 66 2.48 -5.74 8.11
N VAL A 67 3.26 -5.45 7.08
CA VAL A 67 4.39 -6.27 6.64
C VAL A 67 5.61 -5.40 6.42
N ALA A 68 6.78 -5.97 6.73
CA ALA A 68 8.05 -5.38 6.38
C ALA A 68 8.40 -5.81 4.95
N LEU A 69 8.48 -4.84 4.03
CA LEU A 69 8.69 -5.09 2.61
C LEU A 69 10.06 -4.53 2.19
N ASP A 70 10.82 -5.28 1.39
CA ASP A 70 11.99 -4.74 0.71
C ASP A 70 11.53 -4.11 -0.62
N GLU A 71 11.72 -2.79 -0.77
CA GLU A 71 11.31 -2.09 -1.99
C GLU A 71 12.05 -2.58 -3.24
N ALA A 72 13.32 -2.98 -3.11
CA ALA A 72 14.11 -3.47 -4.25
C ALA A 72 13.65 -4.86 -4.70
N GLU A 73 13.12 -5.67 -3.77
CA GLU A 73 12.50 -6.95 -4.12
C GLU A 73 11.08 -6.75 -4.69
N ALA A 74 10.30 -5.85 -4.10
CA ALA A 74 8.92 -5.59 -4.46
C ALA A 74 8.77 -4.85 -5.80
N TRP A 75 9.68 -3.93 -6.08
CA TRP A 75 9.77 -3.10 -7.29
C TRP A 75 11.21 -3.05 -7.79
N PRO A 76 11.72 -4.16 -8.35
CA PRO A 76 13.05 -4.18 -8.93
C PRO A 76 13.15 -3.13 -10.04
N ALA A 77 14.29 -2.45 -10.10
CA ALA A 77 14.57 -1.55 -11.21
C ALA A 77 14.53 -2.34 -12.54
N PRO A 78 14.00 -1.75 -13.63
CA PRO A 78 14.11 -2.37 -14.94
C PRO A 78 15.60 -2.62 -15.27
N PRO A 79 15.95 -3.69 -15.99
CA PRO A 79 17.32 -3.92 -16.41
C PRO A 79 17.79 -2.73 -17.24
N GLU A 80 18.91 -2.10 -16.85
CA GLU A 80 19.59 -1.09 -17.64
C GLU A 80 20.08 -1.75 -18.94
N GLU A 81 19.58 -1.28 -20.09
CA GLU A 81 20.02 -1.68 -21.43
C GLU A 81 21.32 -1.00 -21.86
#